data_AF-A0A843LJ61-F1
#
_entry.id   AF-A0A843LJ61-F1
#
_cell.length_a   1.000
_cell.length_b   1.000
_cell.length_c   1.000
_cell.angle_alpha   90.00
_cell.angle_beta   90.00
_cell.angle_gamma   90.00
#
_symmetry.space_group_name_H-M   'P 1'
#
loop_
_entity.id
_entity.type
_entity.pdbx_description
1 polymer ?
#
loop_
_entity_poly.entity_id
_entity_poly.type
_entity_poly.pdbx_seq_one_letter_code
_entity_poly.pdbx_strand_id
1 'polypeptide(L)'
;FFAPTNPDIQSGITLWDLWQNEVTITHSYAADLQNLSTALKWIQHDRINVADMITHVLPLKETAEGFLLTAQPREGSLKVIVHPQE
;
A
#
# COMPACT_ATOMS: atom_id res chain seq x y z
N PHE A 1 -8.66 -8.87 -1.72
CA PHE A 1 -8.99 -8.12 -0.49
C PHE A 1 -8.12 -6.86 -0.45
N PHE A 2 -8.67 -5.70 -0.06
CA PHE A 2 -7.97 -4.38 -0.08
C PHE A 2 -8.03 -3.64 1.27
N ALA A 3 -8.87 -4.10 2.20
CA ALA A 3 -9.24 -3.40 3.42
C ALA A 3 -9.19 -4.37 4.62
N PRO A 4 -9.41 -3.91 5.88
CA PRO A 4 -9.42 -4.79 7.05
C PRO A 4 -10.38 -5.97 6.88
N THR A 5 -10.16 -7.00 7.70
CA THR A 5 -10.89 -8.27 7.69
C THR A 5 -12.40 -8.04 7.68
N ASN A 6 -13.14 -8.95 7.05
CA ASN A 6 -14.61 -8.92 7.02
C ASN A 6 -15.16 -8.68 8.45
N PRO A 7 -16.15 -7.78 8.65
CA PRO A 7 -16.72 -7.48 9.96
C PRO A 7 -17.23 -8.70 10.75
N ASP A 8 -17.61 -9.78 10.06
CA ASP A 8 -18.07 -11.02 10.70
C ASP A 8 -16.92 -11.90 11.23
N ILE A 9 -15.67 -11.56 10.91
CA ILE A 9 -14.47 -12.28 11.35
C ILE A 9 -13.93 -11.63 12.61
N GLN A 10 -14.05 -12.34 13.74
CA GLN A 10 -13.42 -11.93 14.99
C GLN A 10 -11.91 -12.24 14.95
N SER A 11 -11.11 -11.17 14.91
CA SER A 11 -9.66 -11.26 15.16
C SER A 11 -9.39 -10.97 16.63
N GLY A 12 -8.75 -11.91 17.33
CA GLY A 12 -8.46 -11.80 18.76
C GLY A 12 -7.11 -11.14 19.01
N ILE A 13 -7.05 -10.25 20.01
CA ILE A 13 -5.83 -9.72 20.58
C ILE A 13 -5.90 -9.95 22.09
N THR A 14 -4.81 -10.41 22.71
CA THR A 14 -4.75 -10.63 24.15
C THR A 14 -4.73 -9.29 24.88
N LEU A 15 -5.83 -8.93 25.54
CA LEU A 15 -5.92 -7.67 26.31
C LEU A 15 -4.88 -7.58 27.43
N TRP A 16 -4.51 -8.71 28.03
CA TRP A 16 -3.47 -8.76 29.06
C TRP A 16 -2.11 -8.31 28.50
N ASP A 17 -1.73 -8.75 27.30
CA ASP A 17 -0.45 -8.39 26.67
C ASP A 17 -0.41 -6.92 26.28
N LEU A 18 -1.55 -6.36 25.84
CA LEU A 18 -1.66 -4.93 25.55
C LEU A 18 -1.46 -4.10 26.82
N TRP A 19 -2.09 -4.50 27.92
CA TRP A 19 -2.00 -3.79 29.18
C TRP A 19 -0.61 -3.94 29.83
N GLN A 20 -0.10 -5.17 29.95
CA GLN A 20 1.17 -5.43 30.65
C GLN A 20 2.37 -4.77 29.94
N ASN A 21 2.34 -4.67 28.62
CA ASN A 21 3.40 -4.04 27.84
C ASN A 21 3.09 -2.57 27.49
N GLU A 22 2.02 -2.00 28.06
CA GLU A 22 1.59 -0.61 27.82
C GLU A 22 1.49 -0.26 26.32
N VAL A 23 0.99 -1.20 25.51
CA VAL A 23 0.93 -1.08 24.06
C VAL A 23 -0.11 -0.03 23.65
N THR A 24 0.30 0.93 22.84
CA THR A 24 -0.62 1.88 22.18
C THR A 24 -1.14 1.32 20.86
N ILE A 25 -2.45 1.33 20.66
CA ILE A 25 -3.08 1.01 19.37
C ILE A 25 -3.46 2.33 18.68
N THR A 26 -2.91 2.55 17.48
CA THR A 26 -3.22 3.72 16.66
C THR A 26 -3.76 3.28 15.31
N HIS A 27 -4.93 3.81 14.95
CA HIS A 27 -5.54 3.59 13.65
C HIS A 27 -4.97 4.57 12.63
N SER A 28 -4.79 4.13 11.39
CA SER A 28 -4.41 4.99 10.27
C SER A 28 -5.24 4.64 9.04
N TYR A 29 -5.71 5.66 8.33
CA TYR A 29 -6.44 5.49 7.08
C TYR A 29 -6.12 6.64 6.13
N ALA A 30 -5.63 6.28 4.94
CA ALA A 30 -5.13 7.21 3.94
C ALA A 30 -4.05 8.17 4.49
N ALA A 31 -3.66 9.15 3.67
CA ALA A 31 -2.72 10.20 4.04
C ALA A 31 -3.45 11.55 4.02
N ASP A 32 -3.14 12.40 5.00
CA ASP A 32 -3.60 13.79 5.01
C ASP A 32 -2.68 14.68 4.13
N LEU A 33 -3.05 15.97 4.03
CA LEU A 33 -2.29 16.94 3.25
C LEU A 33 -0.83 17.08 3.70
N GLN A 34 -0.56 16.99 5.01
CA GLN A 34 0.79 17.18 5.54
C GLN A 34 1.69 15.99 5.22
N ASN A 35 1.16 14.77 5.34
CA ASN A 35 1.84 13.54 4.96
C ASN A 35 2.15 13.52 3.46
N LEU A 36 1.18 13.86 2.61
CA LEU A 36 1.40 13.95 1.16
C LEU A 36 2.46 15.00 0.79
N SER A 37 2.39 16.18 1.41
CA SER A 37 3.38 17.25 1.19
C SER A 37 4.80 16.82 1.60
N THR A 38 4.91 16.06 2.68
CA THR A 38 6.20 15.53 3.15
C THR A 38 6.73 14.45 2.23
N ALA A 39 5.88 13.52 1.81
CA ALA A 39 6.25 12.44 0.88
C ALA A 39 6.76 13.02 -0.45
N LEU A 40 6.07 14.01 -1.02
CA LEU A 40 6.51 14.67 -2.26
C LEU A 40 7.88 15.33 -2.10
N LYS A 41 8.15 16.00 -0.98
CA LYS A 41 9.48 16.57 -0.70
C LYS A 41 10.56 15.50 -0.61
N TRP A 42 10.26 14.36 -0.01
CA TRP A 42 11.23 13.26 0.09
C TRP A 42 11.52 12.64 -1.28
N ILE A 43 10.50 12.45 -2.11
CA ILE A 43 10.66 11.99 -3.50
C ILE A 43 11.46 13.01 -4.31
N GLN A 44 11.12 14.30 -4.22
CA GLN A 44 11.82 15.37 -4.94
C GLN A 44 13.31 15.46 -4.61
N HIS A 45 13.70 15.09 -3.39
CA HIS A 45 15.09 15.13 -2.92
C HIS A 45 15.74 13.75 -2.86
N ASP A 46 15.18 12.75 -3.55
CA ASP A 46 15.69 11.36 -3.62
C ASP A 46 15.99 10.75 -2.25
N ARG A 47 15.24 11.14 -1.22
CA ARG A 47 15.39 10.61 0.15
C ARG A 47 14.82 9.23 0.31
N ILE A 48 13.97 8.82 -0.62
CA ILE A 48 13.35 7.50 -0.69
C ILE A 48 13.36 7.01 -2.15
N ASN A 49 13.63 5.73 -2.36
CA ASN A 49 13.60 5.11 -3.67
C ASN A 49 12.19 4.56 -3.96
N VAL A 50 11.40 5.31 -4.71
CA VAL A 50 10.06 4.88 -5.17
C VAL A 50 10.07 4.35 -6.59
N ALA A 51 11.10 4.68 -7.38
CA ALA A 51 11.20 4.27 -8.77
C ALA A 51 11.38 2.75 -8.88
N ASP A 52 12.27 2.17 -8.08
CA ASP A 52 12.53 0.72 -8.09
C ASP A 52 11.36 -0.10 -7.52
N MET A 53 10.37 0.56 -6.90
CA MET A 53 9.14 -0.11 -6.49
C MET A 53 8.22 -0.43 -7.69
N ILE A 54 8.39 0.26 -8.83
CA ILE A 54 7.60 0.09 -10.03
C ILE A 54 8.09 -1.15 -10.78
N THR A 55 7.35 -2.24 -10.64
CA THR A 55 7.70 -3.54 -11.22
C THR A 55 7.09 -3.78 -12.60
N HIS A 56 5.98 -3.10 -12.91
CA HIS A 56 5.26 -3.27 -14.17
C HIS A 56 4.71 -1.91 -14.61
N VAL A 57 4.90 -1.56 -15.89
CA VAL A 57 4.28 -0.40 -16.54
C VAL A 57 3.50 -0.91 -17.73
N LEU A 58 2.21 -0.59 -17.79
CA LEU A 58 1.28 -1.09 -18.81
C LEU A 58 0.58 0.06 -19.53
N PRO A 59 0.27 -0.06 -20.83
CA PRO A 59 -0.56 0.91 -21.53
C PRO A 59 -2.01 0.85 -21.03
N LEU A 60 -2.79 1.90 -21.29
CA LEU A 60 -4.20 1.99 -20.84
C LEU A 60 -5.04 0.76 -21.27
N LYS A 61 -4.84 0.27 -22.49
CA LYS A 61 -5.57 -0.89 -23.05
C LYS A 61 -5.35 -2.19 -22.25
N GLU A 62 -4.27 -2.28 -21.48
CA GLU A 62 -3.88 -3.45 -20.68
C GLU A 62 -4.22 -3.29 -19.19
N THR A 63 -5.04 -2.29 -18.83
CA THR A 63 -5.48 -2.08 -17.44
C THR A 63 -6.05 -3.36 -16.81
N ALA A 64 -6.81 -4.16 -17.56
CA ALA A 64 -7.34 -5.43 -17.07
C ALA A 64 -6.23 -6.43 -16.68
N GLU A 65 -5.16 -6.53 -17.47
CA GLU A 65 -3.99 -7.35 -17.13
C GLU A 65 -3.30 -6.84 -15.86
N GLY A 66 -3.21 -5.51 -15.69
CA GLY A 66 -2.68 -4.91 -14.47
C GLY A 66 -3.45 -5.30 -13.20
N PHE A 67 -4.79 -5.39 -13.29
CA PHE A 67 -5.60 -5.93 -12.22
C PHE A 67 -5.36 -7.43 -11.98
N LEU A 68 -5.20 -8.23 -13.04
CA LEU A 68 -4.88 -9.65 -12.91
C LEU A 68 -3.52 -9.86 -12.23
N LEU A 69 -2.49 -9.10 -12.59
CA LEU A 69 -1.18 -9.11 -11.94
C LEU A 69 -1.24 -8.70 -10.47
N THR A 70 -2.16 -7.80 -10.10
CA THR A 70 -2.38 -7.41 -8.70
C THR A 70 -3.09 -8.51 -7.91
N ALA A 71 -4.06 -9.19 -8.54
CA ALA A 71 -4.80 -10.29 -7.91
C ALA A 71 -3.99 -11.59 -7.83
N GLN A 72 -3.08 -11.81 -8.78
CA GLN A 72 -2.24 -13.00 -8.93
C GLN A 72 -0.79 -12.56 -9.19
N PRO A 73 -0.09 -12.04 -8.15
CA PRO A 73 1.26 -11.54 -8.31
C PRO A 73 2.23 -12.66 -8.66
N ARG A 74 3.22 -12.33 -9.50
CA ARG A 74 4.38 -13.19 -9.77
C ARG A 74 5.48 -12.88 -8.75
N GLU A 75 6.50 -13.72 -8.71
CA GLU A 75 7.68 -13.45 -7.89
C GLU A 75 8.28 -12.08 -8.26
N GLY A 76 8.52 -11.24 -7.24
CA GLY A 76 9.05 -9.88 -7.43
C GLY A 76 8.02 -8.82 -7.81
N SER A 77 6.73 -9.13 -8.00
CA SER A 77 5.69 -8.11 -8.23
C SER A 77 5.50 -7.21 -7.01
N LEU A 78 5.47 -5.88 -7.22
CA LEU A 78 5.28 -4.89 -6.14
C LEU A 78 4.29 -3.78 -6.51
N LYS A 79 4.54 -3.05 -7.60
CA LYS A 79 3.65 -1.99 -8.11
C LYS A 79 3.46 -2.10 -9.61
N VAL A 80 2.20 -2.04 -10.04
CA VAL A 80 1.78 -1.86 -11.43
C VAL A 80 1.38 -0.40 -11.62
N ILE A 81 1.91 0.26 -12.66
CA ILE A 81 1.50 1.60 -13.10
C ILE A 81 0.85 1.48 -14.48
N VAL A 82 -0.29 2.12 -14.65
CA VAL A 82 -0.90 2.30 -15.98
C VAL A 82 -0.45 3.63 -16.54
N HIS A 83 0.24 3.60 -17.68
CA HIS A 83 0.72 4.78 -18.39
C HIS A 83 -0.15 5.01 -19.63
N PRO A 84 -1.10 5.97 -19.60
CA PRO A 84 -2.16 6.03 -20.60
C PRO A 84 -1.81 6.77 -21.90
N GLN A 85 -0.64 7.42 -21.97
CA GLN A 85 -0.23 8.29 -23.08
C GLN A 85 0.69 7.57 -24.10
N GLU A 86 0.67 6.24 -24.11
CA GLU A 86 1.31 5.37 -25.11
C GLU A 86 0.28 4.65 -25.98
#